data_AF-A0A8S9UME2-F1
#
_entry.id   AF-A0A8S9UME2-F1
#
_cell.length_a   1.000
_cell.length_b   1.000
_cell.length_c   1.000
_cell.angle_alpha   90.00
_cell.angle_beta   90.00
_cell.angle_gamma   90.00
#
_symmetry.space_group_name_H-M   'P 1'
#
loop_
_entity.id
_entity.type
_entity.pdbx_description
1 polymer ?
#
loop_
_entity_poly.entity_id
_entity_poly.type
_entity_poly.pdbx_seq_one_letter_code
_entity_poly.pdbx_strand_id
1 'polypeptide(L)'
;CDAMFRYAGRLSGLYPVSSPIMALQVDEILHVLSEAQAKPNNSSPLETSSISRYASLIERRLQRLQEIPTLEAFSDDVLLHDIALYCWVKSIRKIKLAEQIDKHKCIVAVEAKETTEFLQDIPLTYFPFPGRAEPIRLALFIAGIPFDDERIDACELNRKRSTLPFNQLPVLEVDGEVVSQALGILRYVGTLGGLYSASKAKEAFRNDEVFALIDEFYSSYAWNASYFEADPAKQKQLRTRLAKETLPNTLSFLERRTSKWNERHAVGNSLTVADLAISSLLWTFRSGRILGVPVSVVAPFKKLLSIYDVVAEHPKVGEWGSMKH
;
A
#
# COMPACT_ATOMS: atom_id res chain seq x y z
N CYS A 1 -4.27 -13.15 2.91
CA CYS A 1 -3.42 -12.59 1.84
C CYS A 1 -4.33 -11.80 0.89
N ASP A 2 -4.18 -10.48 0.86
CA ASP A 2 -5.13 -9.58 0.19
C ASP A 2 -5.14 -9.73 -1.32
N ALA A 3 -4.04 -10.17 -1.93
CA ALA A 3 -4.00 -10.43 -3.37
C ALA A 3 -5.02 -11.51 -3.79
N MET A 4 -5.07 -12.62 -3.04
CA MET A 4 -6.04 -13.68 -3.30
C MET A 4 -7.47 -13.23 -3.05
N PHE A 5 -7.66 -12.41 -2.01
CA PHE A 5 -8.97 -11.91 -1.64
C PHE A 5 -9.53 -10.94 -2.69
N ARG A 6 -8.70 -10.01 -3.19
CA ARG A 6 -9.04 -9.15 -4.34
C ARG A 6 -9.34 -9.96 -5.59
N TYR A 7 -8.54 -10.99 -5.88
CA TYR A 7 -8.78 -11.85 -7.04
C TYR A 7 -10.12 -12.59 -6.96
N ALA A 8 -10.42 -13.20 -5.81
CA ALA A 8 -11.73 -13.80 -5.57
C ALA A 8 -12.86 -12.78 -5.69
N GLY A 9 -12.71 -11.60 -5.08
CA GLY A 9 -13.67 -10.50 -5.16
C GLY A 9 -13.95 -10.04 -6.59
N ARG A 10 -12.93 -9.96 -7.45
CA ARG A 10 -13.11 -9.64 -8.89
C ARG A 10 -13.90 -10.72 -9.61
N LEU A 11 -13.61 -11.99 -9.35
CA LEU A 11 -14.32 -13.11 -9.98
C LEU A 11 -15.78 -13.22 -9.52
N SER A 12 -16.07 -12.81 -8.29
CA SER A 12 -17.40 -12.87 -7.69
C SER A 12 -18.21 -11.57 -7.81
N GLY A 13 -17.66 -10.52 -8.43
CA GLY A 13 -18.33 -9.21 -8.54
C GLY A 13 -18.37 -8.40 -7.22
N LEU A 14 -17.63 -8.81 -6.19
CA LEU A 14 -17.61 -8.15 -4.87
C LEU A 14 -16.49 -7.09 -4.73
N TYR A 15 -15.71 -6.89 -5.80
CA TYR A 15 -14.68 -5.85 -5.89
C TYR A 15 -15.09 -4.85 -6.99
N PRO A 16 -15.10 -3.53 -6.70
CA PRO A 16 -15.65 -2.52 -7.61
C PRO A 16 -14.69 -2.20 -8.77
N VAL A 17 -14.59 -3.11 -9.75
CA VAL A 17 -13.67 -3.00 -10.90
C VAL A 17 -13.92 -1.76 -11.76
N SER A 18 -15.16 -1.27 -11.81
CA SER A 18 -15.58 -0.11 -12.61
C SER A 18 -15.41 1.24 -11.90
N SER A 19 -15.16 1.26 -10.59
CA SER A 19 -15.02 2.48 -9.80
C SER A 19 -13.68 2.50 -9.07
N PRO A 20 -12.64 3.15 -9.63
CA PRO A 20 -11.31 3.21 -9.02
C PRO A 20 -11.32 3.82 -7.61
N ILE A 21 -12.13 4.86 -7.39
CA ILE A 21 -12.22 5.55 -6.08
C ILE A 21 -12.79 4.62 -5.01
N MET A 22 -13.82 3.84 -5.34
CA MET A 22 -14.36 2.85 -4.43
C MET A 22 -13.41 1.68 -4.20
N ALA A 23 -12.71 1.23 -5.26
CA ALA A 23 -11.70 0.21 -5.13
C ALA A 23 -10.59 0.65 -4.16
N LEU A 24 -10.20 1.93 -4.21
CA LEU A 24 -9.26 2.53 -3.28
C LEU A 24 -9.78 2.52 -1.83
N GLN A 25 -11.04 2.90 -1.60
CA GLN A 25 -11.65 2.90 -0.26
C GLN A 25 -11.74 1.48 0.32
N VAL A 26 -12.16 0.49 -0.49
CA VAL A 26 -12.11 -0.94 -0.13
C VAL A 26 -10.70 -1.37 0.22
N ASP A 27 -9.71 -0.97 -0.60
CA ASP A 27 -8.32 -1.37 -0.43
C ASP A 27 -7.67 -0.76 0.80
N GLU A 28 -8.03 0.45 1.18
CA GLU A 28 -7.57 1.11 2.41
C GLU A 28 -7.96 0.28 3.64
N ILE A 29 -9.23 -0.13 3.73
CA ILE A 29 -9.72 -0.94 4.85
C ILE A 29 -9.08 -2.33 4.87
N LEU A 30 -8.97 -3.00 3.71
CA LEU A 30 -8.31 -4.31 3.62
C LEU A 30 -6.85 -4.25 4.09
N HIS A 31 -6.12 -3.23 3.68
CA HIS A 31 -4.71 -3.09 4.04
C HIS A 31 -4.55 -2.87 5.56
N VAL A 32 -5.34 -1.99 6.17
CA VAL A 32 -5.27 -1.75 7.63
C VAL A 32 -5.61 -3.01 8.42
N LEU A 33 -6.59 -3.80 7.94
CA LEU A 33 -6.92 -5.09 8.57
C LEU A 33 -5.75 -6.07 8.49
N SER A 34 -5.05 -6.14 7.36
CA SER A 34 -3.84 -6.95 7.21
C SER A 34 -2.72 -6.48 8.14
N GLU A 35 -2.48 -5.18 8.28
CA GLU A 35 -1.50 -4.64 9.23
C GLU A 35 -1.85 -5.00 10.68
N ALA A 36 -3.13 -4.89 11.05
CA ALA A 36 -3.61 -5.28 12.38
C ALA A 36 -3.37 -6.77 12.64
N GLN A 37 -3.49 -7.62 11.61
CA GLN A 37 -3.27 -9.07 11.67
C GLN A 37 -1.80 -9.49 11.57
N ALA A 38 -0.89 -8.66 11.06
CA ALA A 38 0.53 -8.98 10.87
C ALA A 38 1.40 -8.70 12.12
N LYS A 39 0.96 -7.80 13.01
CA LYS A 39 1.62 -7.51 14.29
C LYS A 39 1.72 -8.64 15.35
N PRO A 40 0.99 -9.79 15.31
CA PRO A 40 1.11 -10.86 16.30
C PRO A 40 2.31 -11.80 16.18
N ASN A 41 3.15 -11.74 15.14
CA ASN A 41 4.12 -12.82 14.89
C ASN A 41 5.37 -12.84 15.79
N ASN A 42 5.45 -11.98 16.82
CA ASN A 42 6.49 -12.07 17.86
C ASN A 42 5.87 -12.57 19.19
N SER A 43 5.62 -13.87 19.28
CA SER A 43 5.49 -14.69 20.50
C SER A 43 4.59 -14.21 21.66
N SER A 44 3.75 -13.18 21.49
CA SER A 44 2.81 -12.69 22.49
C SER A 44 1.40 -12.68 21.89
N PRO A 45 0.35 -13.06 22.64
CA PRO A 45 -1.02 -12.73 22.24
C PRO A 45 -1.08 -11.25 21.87
N LEU A 46 -1.79 -10.92 20.78
CA LEU A 46 -2.10 -9.55 20.38
C LEU A 46 -2.34 -8.71 21.63
N GLU A 47 -1.47 -7.75 21.92
CA GLU A 47 -1.71 -6.86 23.05
C GLU A 47 -3.07 -6.21 22.84
N THR A 48 -3.99 -6.43 23.78
CA THR A 48 -5.36 -5.92 23.73
C THR A 48 -5.41 -4.44 23.30
N SER A 49 -4.45 -3.63 23.78
CA SER A 49 -4.27 -2.22 23.45
C SER A 49 -4.11 -1.95 21.94
N SER A 50 -3.37 -2.79 21.22
CA SER A 50 -3.14 -2.66 19.78
C SER A 50 -4.41 -2.97 18.98
N ILE A 51 -5.14 -4.03 19.35
CA ILE A 51 -6.43 -4.36 18.71
C ILE A 51 -7.42 -3.22 18.94
N SER A 52 -7.59 -2.76 20.19
CA SER A 52 -8.53 -1.68 20.50
C SER A 52 -8.23 -0.41 19.69
N ARG A 53 -6.95 -0.08 19.52
CA ARG A 53 -6.52 1.07 18.73
C ARG A 53 -6.90 0.93 17.26
N TYR A 54 -6.62 -0.22 16.64
CA TYR A 54 -6.96 -0.45 15.22
C TYR A 54 -8.47 -0.50 15.01
N ALA A 55 -9.22 -1.15 15.92
CA ALA A 55 -10.68 -1.18 15.87
C ALA A 55 -11.26 0.25 15.89
N SER A 56 -10.82 1.10 16.83
CA SER A 56 -11.26 2.50 16.92
C SER A 56 -10.88 3.36 15.71
N LEU A 57 -9.74 3.07 15.05
CA LEU A 57 -9.35 3.79 13.82
C LEU A 57 -10.20 3.36 12.64
N ILE A 58 -10.46 2.05 12.48
CA ILE A 58 -11.31 1.50 11.43
C ILE A 58 -12.75 2.00 11.60
N GLU A 59 -13.29 1.99 12.81
CA GLU A 59 -14.65 2.47 13.11
C GLU A 59 -14.83 3.94 12.70
N ARG A 60 -13.92 4.81 13.16
CA ARG A 60 -13.94 6.23 12.79
C ARG A 60 -13.81 6.44 11.29
N ARG A 61 -13.03 5.60 10.60
CA ARG A 61 -12.88 5.69 9.15
C ARG A 61 -14.15 5.26 8.43
N LEU A 62 -14.76 4.14 8.81
CA LEU A 62 -16.02 3.67 8.23
C LEU A 62 -17.15 4.69 8.41
N GLN A 63 -17.22 5.34 9.57
CA GLN A 63 -18.19 6.43 9.82
C GLN A 63 -17.99 7.61 8.86
N ARG A 64 -16.75 8.07 8.66
CA ARG A 64 -16.47 9.16 7.69
C ARG A 64 -16.76 8.75 6.25
N LEU A 65 -16.44 7.52 5.88
CA LEU A 65 -16.70 7.01 4.53
C LEU A 65 -18.20 6.98 4.19
N GLN A 66 -19.08 6.79 5.18
CA GLN A 66 -20.54 6.88 4.99
C GLN A 66 -21.03 8.30 4.67
N GLU A 67 -20.23 9.33 4.96
CA GLU A 67 -20.58 10.72 4.68
C GLU A 67 -20.17 11.15 3.25
N ILE A 68 -19.58 10.24 2.46
CA ILE A 68 -19.05 10.53 1.11
C ILE A 68 -20.04 10.06 0.03
N PRO A 69 -20.49 10.97 -0.86
CA PRO A 69 -21.49 10.66 -1.90
C PRO A 69 -21.14 9.49 -2.84
N THR A 70 -19.86 9.27 -3.13
CA THR A 70 -19.43 8.19 -4.06
C THR A 70 -19.68 6.78 -3.53
N LEU A 71 -19.81 6.60 -2.22
CA LEU A 71 -20.12 5.30 -1.59
C LEU A 71 -21.62 5.04 -1.47
N GLU A 72 -22.46 6.09 -1.53
CA GLU A 72 -23.93 5.98 -1.46
C GLU A 72 -24.50 5.11 -2.61
N ALA A 73 -23.87 5.16 -3.80
CA ALA A 73 -24.32 4.41 -4.97
C ALA A 73 -24.25 2.87 -4.83
N PHE A 74 -23.57 2.37 -3.79
CA PHE A 74 -23.36 0.94 -3.54
C PHE A 74 -23.71 0.55 -2.09
N SER A 75 -24.50 1.38 -1.39
CA SER A 75 -24.82 1.17 0.03
C SER A 75 -25.49 -0.18 0.34
N ASP A 76 -26.15 -0.76 -0.65
CA ASP A 76 -26.88 -2.03 -0.52
C ASP A 76 -26.04 -3.25 -0.95
N ASP A 77 -24.86 -3.05 -1.54
CA ASP A 77 -23.98 -4.11 -2.00
C ASP A 77 -23.04 -4.60 -0.90
N VAL A 78 -22.90 -5.91 -0.76
CA VAL A 78 -21.83 -6.49 0.08
C VAL A 78 -20.52 -6.41 -0.69
N LEU A 79 -19.57 -5.65 -0.19
CA LEU A 79 -18.25 -5.50 -0.81
C LEU A 79 -17.20 -6.33 -0.08
N LEU A 80 -16.05 -6.46 -0.72
CA LEU A 80 -14.95 -7.29 -0.24
C LEU A 80 -14.49 -6.92 1.19
N HIS A 81 -14.48 -5.62 1.52
CA HIS A 81 -14.08 -5.14 2.85
C HIS A 81 -15.06 -5.55 3.96
N ASP A 82 -16.37 -5.65 3.67
CA ASP A 82 -17.38 -6.14 4.64
C ASP A 82 -17.10 -7.59 5.05
N ILE A 83 -16.71 -8.42 4.08
CA ILE A 83 -16.36 -9.82 4.33
C ILE A 83 -15.07 -9.91 5.15
N ALA A 84 -14.07 -9.08 4.86
CA ALA A 84 -12.84 -9.03 5.66
C ALA A 84 -13.12 -8.58 7.10
N LEU A 85 -13.92 -7.54 7.29
CA LEU A 85 -14.34 -7.05 8.61
C LEU A 85 -15.06 -8.16 9.37
N TYR A 86 -16.03 -8.84 8.75
CA TYR A 86 -16.72 -9.98 9.36
C TYR A 86 -15.75 -11.07 9.82
N CYS A 87 -14.79 -11.46 8.97
CA CYS A 87 -13.81 -12.49 9.29
C CYS A 87 -12.87 -12.06 10.43
N TRP A 88 -12.45 -10.80 10.45
CA TRP A 88 -11.60 -10.23 11.49
C TRP A 88 -12.35 -10.19 12.84
N VAL A 89 -13.57 -9.64 12.88
CA VAL A 89 -14.42 -9.61 14.09
C VAL A 89 -14.68 -11.02 14.62
N LYS A 90 -15.00 -11.98 13.74
CA LYS A 90 -15.18 -13.39 14.11
C LYS A 90 -13.92 -13.97 14.76
N SER A 91 -12.75 -13.60 14.28
CA SER A 91 -11.46 -14.05 14.83
C SER A 91 -11.20 -13.43 16.21
N ILE A 92 -11.53 -12.15 16.41
CA ILE A 92 -11.36 -11.46 17.69
C ILE A 92 -12.34 -12.01 18.75
N ARG A 93 -13.58 -12.32 18.38
CA ARG A 93 -14.55 -12.95 19.30
C ARG A 93 -14.06 -14.28 19.87
N LYS A 94 -13.34 -15.08 19.07
CA LYS A 94 -12.77 -16.36 19.51
C LYS A 94 -11.71 -16.22 20.60
N ILE A 95 -11.02 -15.07 20.68
CA ILE A 95 -9.98 -14.79 21.68
C ILE A 95 -10.53 -13.99 22.89
N LYS A 96 -11.85 -14.00 23.12
CA LYS A 96 -12.56 -13.35 24.25
C LYS A 96 -12.32 -11.83 24.38
N LEU A 97 -11.96 -11.15 23.29
CA LEU A 97 -11.91 -9.69 23.18
C LEU A 97 -13.24 -9.08 22.71
N ALA A 98 -14.35 -9.84 22.84
CA ALA A 98 -15.65 -9.55 22.24
C ALA A 98 -16.30 -8.24 22.74
N GLU A 99 -16.08 -7.88 24.02
CA GLU A 99 -16.72 -6.70 24.64
C GLU A 99 -16.25 -5.37 24.04
N GLN A 100 -15.12 -5.34 23.32
CA GLN A 100 -14.60 -4.11 22.70
C GLN A 100 -15.15 -3.86 21.28
N ILE A 101 -15.82 -4.83 20.67
CA ILE A 101 -16.21 -4.79 19.25
C ILE A 101 -17.74 -4.87 19.05
N ASP A 102 -18.51 -5.26 20.07
CA ASP A 102 -19.97 -5.42 19.94
C ASP A 102 -20.76 -4.12 19.69
N LYS A 103 -20.09 -2.96 19.59
CA LYS A 103 -20.68 -1.69 19.12
C LYS A 103 -20.76 -1.55 17.58
N HIS A 104 -20.11 -2.42 16.81
CA HIS A 104 -19.92 -2.21 15.36
C HIS A 104 -21.04 -2.83 14.49
N LYS A 105 -22.30 -2.70 14.91
CA LYS A 105 -23.47 -2.92 14.04
C LYS A 105 -23.89 -1.58 13.44
N CYS A 106 -23.15 -1.08 12.46
CA CYS A 106 -23.55 0.13 11.73
C CYS A 106 -23.45 -0.11 10.22
N ILE A 107 -24.38 -0.90 9.70
CA ILE A 107 -24.86 -0.73 8.33
C ILE A 107 -26.22 -0.05 8.51
N VAL A 108 -26.29 1.25 8.24
CA VAL A 108 -27.55 1.98 8.16
C VAL A 108 -27.56 2.68 6.80
N ALA A 109 -28.61 2.42 6.03
CA ALA A 109 -28.85 3.03 4.73
C ALA A 109 -29.18 4.52 4.87
N VAL A 110 -28.64 5.37 3.99
CA VAL A 110 -29.04 6.77 3.84
C VAL A 110 -28.98 7.18 2.36
N GLU A 111 -29.92 8.05 1.98
CA GLU A 111 -30.29 8.47 0.62
C GLU A 111 -29.29 9.42 -0.05
N ALA A 112 -29.26 9.31 -1.39
CA ALA A 112 -28.23 9.84 -2.28
C ALA A 112 -28.33 11.36 -2.59
N LYS A 113 -27.17 11.98 -2.81
CA LYS A 113 -27.03 13.18 -3.67
C LYS A 113 -25.82 13.09 -4.61
N GLU A 114 -26.06 13.29 -5.90
CA GLU A 114 -25.04 13.33 -6.94
C GLU A 114 -24.22 14.62 -6.92
N THR A 115 -22.91 14.51 -7.13
CA THR A 115 -22.17 15.42 -8.01
C THR A 115 -20.91 14.75 -8.56
N THR A 116 -20.74 14.85 -9.88
CA THR A 116 -19.53 14.47 -10.62
C THR A 116 -18.87 15.75 -11.11
N GLU A 117 -17.77 16.14 -10.49
CA GLU A 117 -16.78 17.07 -11.05
C GLU A 117 -15.46 16.84 -10.31
N PHE A 118 -14.42 16.39 -11.03
CA PHE A 118 -13.09 16.19 -10.48
C PHE A 118 -12.50 17.54 -10.08
N LEU A 119 -12.25 17.74 -8.78
CA LEU A 119 -11.55 18.92 -8.29
C LEU A 119 -10.05 18.82 -8.62
N GLN A 120 -9.51 19.94 -9.09
CA GLN A 120 -8.21 20.06 -9.79
C GLN A 120 -6.95 19.90 -8.91
N ASP A 121 -7.10 19.61 -7.62
CA ASP A 121 -5.98 19.50 -6.69
C ASP A 121 -5.90 18.08 -6.12
N ILE A 122 -4.85 17.34 -6.49
CA ILE A 122 -4.52 16.03 -5.91
C ILE A 122 -3.27 16.18 -5.02
N PRO A 123 -3.39 16.62 -3.76
CA PRO A 123 -2.30 16.59 -2.81
C PRO A 123 -1.82 15.16 -2.52
N LEU A 124 -0.52 14.92 -2.69
CA LEU A 124 0.18 13.73 -2.21
C LEU A 124 1.13 14.14 -1.07
N THR A 125 0.72 13.89 0.17
CA THR A 125 1.53 14.24 1.34
C THR A 125 2.48 13.10 1.73
N TYR A 126 3.79 13.37 1.76
CA TYR A 126 4.81 12.44 2.25
C TYR A 126 6.05 13.15 2.78
N PHE A 127 7.05 12.39 3.24
CA PHE A 127 8.35 12.95 3.62
C PHE A 127 9.14 13.48 2.41
N PRO A 128 10.13 14.39 2.62
CA PRO A 128 11.03 14.91 1.59
C PRO A 128 12.11 13.90 1.16
N PHE A 129 11.73 12.63 1.03
CA PHE A 129 12.54 11.58 0.44
C PHE A 129 11.65 10.60 -0.35
N PRO A 130 12.22 9.76 -1.22
CA PRO A 130 11.42 8.89 -2.10
C PRO A 130 10.49 7.94 -1.34
N GLY A 131 11.09 7.01 -0.58
CA GLY A 131 10.38 6.09 0.32
C GLY A 131 9.18 5.39 -0.33
N ARG A 132 8.09 5.23 0.44
CA ARG A 132 6.88 4.55 -0.01
C ARG A 132 6.02 5.38 -0.98
N ALA A 133 6.24 6.70 -1.09
CA ALA A 133 5.47 7.56 -2.00
C ALA A 133 6.06 7.63 -3.41
N GLU A 134 7.35 7.31 -3.60
CA GLU A 134 7.99 7.45 -4.92
C GLU A 134 7.29 6.69 -6.05
N PRO A 135 6.83 5.43 -5.87
CA PRO A 135 6.06 4.76 -6.91
C PRO A 135 4.78 5.52 -7.30
N ILE A 136 4.15 6.20 -6.34
CA ILE A 136 2.92 6.98 -6.54
C ILE A 136 3.26 8.25 -7.34
N ARG A 137 4.31 8.98 -6.94
CA ARG A 137 4.82 10.16 -7.66
C ARG A 137 5.14 9.82 -9.12
N LEU A 138 5.87 8.73 -9.34
CA LEU A 138 6.19 8.26 -10.69
C LEU A 138 4.93 7.87 -11.47
N ALA A 139 3.97 7.18 -10.86
CA ALA A 139 2.74 6.79 -11.54
C ALA A 139 1.91 8.02 -11.96
N LEU A 140 1.73 9.01 -11.07
CA LEU A 140 1.05 10.28 -11.38
C LEU A 140 1.76 11.01 -12.52
N PHE A 141 3.09 11.14 -12.43
CA PHE A 141 3.89 11.87 -13.40
C PHE A 141 3.92 11.19 -14.78
N ILE A 142 4.08 9.86 -14.83
CA ILE A 142 4.03 9.07 -16.07
C ILE A 142 2.65 9.18 -16.73
N ALA A 143 1.59 9.17 -15.93
CA ALA A 143 0.22 9.31 -16.41
C ALA A 143 -0.14 10.73 -16.87
N GLY A 144 0.73 11.72 -16.62
CA GLY A 144 0.43 13.12 -16.89
C GLY A 144 -0.68 13.68 -16.02
N ILE A 145 -0.89 13.10 -14.83
CA ILE A 145 -1.88 13.57 -13.85
C ILE A 145 -1.20 14.65 -12.99
N PRO A 146 -1.64 15.92 -13.05
CA PRO A 146 -1.12 16.97 -12.19
C PRO A 146 -1.42 16.67 -10.73
N PHE A 147 -0.47 16.95 -9.84
CA PHE A 147 -0.61 16.73 -8.41
C PHE A 147 0.28 17.69 -7.63
N ASP A 148 -0.05 17.94 -6.37
CA ASP A 148 0.79 18.71 -5.44
C ASP A 148 1.60 17.75 -4.58
N ASP A 149 2.94 17.79 -4.68
CA ASP A 149 3.85 16.95 -3.88
C ASP A 149 4.12 17.63 -2.52
N GLU A 150 3.15 17.58 -1.61
CA GLU A 150 3.27 18.16 -0.26
C GLU A 150 4.30 17.39 0.57
N ARG A 151 5.48 17.99 0.78
CA ARG A 151 6.58 17.39 1.53
C ARG A 151 6.64 17.92 2.94
N ILE A 152 6.37 17.05 3.91
CA ILE A 152 6.34 17.41 5.32
C ILE A 152 7.45 16.74 6.13
N ASP A 153 7.92 17.39 7.18
CA ASP A 153 8.91 16.82 8.10
C ASP A 153 8.28 15.99 9.24
N ALA A 154 9.13 15.42 10.10
CA ALA A 154 8.67 14.63 11.24
C ALA A 154 7.91 15.45 12.30
N CYS A 155 8.24 16.74 12.46
CA CYS A 155 7.56 17.64 13.38
C CYS A 155 6.14 17.96 12.89
N GLU A 156 5.98 18.24 11.60
CA GLU A 156 4.70 18.46 10.95
C GLU A 156 3.83 17.20 10.97
N LEU A 157 4.40 16.03 10.66
CA LEU A 157 3.70 14.76 10.83
C LEU A 157 3.19 14.64 12.27
N ASN A 158 4.01 14.90 13.28
CA ASN A 158 3.58 14.78 14.68
C ASN A 158 2.44 15.74 15.05
N ARG A 159 2.36 16.93 14.43
CA ARG A 159 1.26 17.88 14.63
C ARG A 159 -0.04 17.45 13.96
N LYS A 160 0.03 16.94 12.73
CA LYS A 160 -1.15 16.54 11.94
C LYS A 160 -1.53 15.06 12.12
N ARG A 161 -0.72 14.24 12.80
CA ARG A 161 -0.87 12.77 12.84
C ARG A 161 -2.28 12.29 13.15
N SER A 162 -2.97 12.90 14.12
CA SER A 162 -4.32 12.49 14.52
C SER A 162 -5.42 12.88 13.52
N THR A 163 -5.14 13.77 12.57
CA THR A 163 -6.07 14.17 11.51
C THR A 163 -5.97 13.24 10.31
N LEU A 164 -4.83 12.57 10.11
CA LEU A 164 -4.59 11.65 9.01
C LEU A 164 -5.34 10.31 9.20
N PRO A 165 -5.87 9.72 8.12
CA PRO A 165 -6.39 8.35 8.16
C PRO A 165 -5.34 7.40 8.72
N PHE A 166 -5.72 6.63 9.73
CA PHE A 166 -4.87 5.65 10.41
C PHE A 166 -3.55 6.20 10.97
N ASN A 167 -3.43 7.52 11.12
CA ASN A 167 -2.30 8.20 11.73
C ASN A 167 -0.95 7.99 11.00
N GLN A 168 -0.97 7.87 9.67
CA GLN A 168 0.18 7.45 8.87
C GLN A 168 0.30 8.20 7.53
N LEU A 169 1.45 8.01 6.88
CA LEU A 169 1.79 8.51 5.55
C LEU A 169 2.24 7.34 4.65
N PRO A 170 2.17 7.46 3.30
CA PRO A 170 1.64 8.60 2.54
C PRO A 170 0.12 8.71 2.63
N VAL A 171 -0.38 9.91 2.32
CA VAL A 171 -1.80 10.15 2.05
C VAL A 171 -1.99 10.85 0.70
N LEU A 172 -3.07 10.54 0.02
CA LEU A 172 -3.52 11.18 -1.21
C LEU A 172 -4.88 11.81 -0.93
N GLU A 173 -5.07 13.08 -1.29
CA GLU A 173 -6.38 13.73 -1.26
C GLU A 173 -7.02 13.67 -2.64
N VAL A 174 -8.25 13.18 -2.70
CA VAL A 174 -9.04 12.99 -3.93
C VAL A 174 -10.49 13.29 -3.61
N ASP A 175 -11.12 14.18 -4.39
CA ASP A 175 -12.53 14.56 -4.22
C ASP A 175 -12.85 15.04 -2.79
N GLY A 176 -11.92 15.77 -2.17
CA GLY A 176 -12.02 16.25 -0.78
C GLY A 176 -11.82 15.18 0.29
N GLU A 177 -11.51 13.94 -0.10
CA GLU A 177 -11.26 12.83 0.80
C GLU A 177 -9.77 12.51 0.91
N VAL A 178 -9.24 12.57 2.13
CA VAL A 178 -7.87 12.13 2.42
C VAL A 178 -7.86 10.62 2.61
N VAL A 179 -7.05 9.91 1.82
CA VAL A 179 -6.91 8.45 1.83
C VAL A 179 -5.46 8.06 2.09
N SER A 180 -5.24 7.03 2.90
CA SER A 180 -3.91 6.47 3.20
C SER A 180 -3.70 5.11 2.51
N GLN A 181 -2.60 4.43 2.84
CA GLN A 181 -2.16 3.14 2.31
C GLN A 181 -1.51 3.18 0.92
N ALA A 182 -0.17 3.28 0.93
CA ALA A 182 0.66 3.52 -0.26
C ALA A 182 0.36 2.61 -1.46
N LEU A 183 0.18 1.31 -1.24
CA LEU A 183 -0.09 0.34 -2.32
C LEU A 183 -1.55 0.37 -2.80
N GLY A 184 -2.47 0.83 -1.96
CA GLY A 184 -3.85 1.16 -2.36
C GLY A 184 -3.85 2.38 -3.27
N ILE A 185 -3.20 3.46 -2.82
CA ILE A 185 -3.04 4.71 -3.58
C ILE A 185 -2.33 4.44 -4.93
N LEU A 186 -1.25 3.66 -4.93
CA LEU A 186 -0.54 3.30 -6.16
C LEU A 186 -1.44 2.53 -7.14
N ARG A 187 -2.30 1.63 -6.65
CA ARG A 187 -3.28 0.92 -7.50
C ARG A 187 -4.30 1.89 -8.09
N TYR A 188 -4.81 2.82 -7.29
CA TYR A 188 -5.75 3.85 -7.73
C TYR A 188 -5.15 4.71 -8.85
N VAL A 189 -4.02 5.35 -8.58
CA VAL A 189 -3.30 6.18 -9.57
C VAL A 189 -2.94 5.37 -10.80
N GLY A 190 -2.45 4.13 -10.62
CA GLY A 190 -2.14 3.25 -11.73
C GLY A 190 -3.36 2.91 -12.59
N THR A 191 -4.55 2.81 -11.98
CA THR A 191 -5.80 2.57 -12.72
C THR A 191 -6.17 3.79 -13.56
N LEU A 192 -6.08 5.00 -13.00
CA LEU A 192 -6.31 6.24 -13.74
C LEU A 192 -5.31 6.42 -14.89
N GLY A 193 -4.04 6.11 -14.64
CA GLY A 193 -2.95 6.26 -15.60
C GLY A 193 -2.75 5.09 -16.57
N GLY A 194 -3.61 4.06 -16.54
CA GLY A 194 -3.48 2.89 -17.41
C GLY A 194 -2.30 1.95 -17.09
N LEU A 195 -1.63 2.12 -15.95
CA LEU A 195 -0.54 1.28 -15.43
C LEU A 195 -1.04 0.09 -14.59
N TYR A 196 -2.34 0.03 -14.32
CA TYR A 196 -3.03 -1.07 -13.65
C TYR A 196 -4.41 -1.26 -14.27
N SER A 197 -4.83 -2.51 -14.47
CA SER A 197 -6.15 -2.83 -15.01
C SER A 197 -6.88 -3.84 -14.12
N ALA A 198 -7.86 -3.36 -13.36
CA ALA A 198 -8.68 -4.20 -12.48
C ALA A 198 -9.52 -5.24 -13.27
N SER A 199 -9.92 -4.91 -14.50
CA SER A 199 -10.69 -5.80 -15.38
C SER A 199 -9.88 -6.98 -15.93
N LYS A 200 -8.55 -6.83 -16.04
CA LYS A 200 -7.65 -7.94 -16.39
C LYS A 200 -7.29 -8.76 -15.15
N ALA A 201 -8.25 -9.53 -14.63
CA ALA A 201 -8.17 -10.18 -13.32
C ALA A 201 -6.84 -10.92 -13.03
N LYS A 202 -6.28 -11.63 -14.02
CA LYS A 202 -5.00 -12.35 -13.86
C LYS A 202 -3.78 -11.43 -13.78
N GLU A 203 -3.75 -10.35 -14.56
CA GLU A 203 -2.68 -9.33 -14.47
C GLU A 203 -2.81 -8.54 -13.17
N ALA A 204 -4.03 -8.13 -12.82
CA ALA A 204 -4.34 -7.48 -11.55
C ALA A 204 -3.88 -8.32 -10.35
N PHE A 205 -4.16 -9.62 -10.37
CA PHE A 205 -3.74 -10.55 -9.31
C PHE A 205 -2.21 -10.65 -9.18
N ARG A 206 -1.47 -10.70 -10.30
CA ARG A 206 0.00 -10.74 -10.28
C ARG A 206 0.60 -9.44 -9.76
N ASN A 207 0.03 -8.29 -10.13
CA ASN A 207 0.41 -7.00 -9.55
C ASN A 207 0.20 -7.00 -8.03
N ASP A 208 -0.98 -7.45 -7.59
CA ASP A 208 -1.32 -7.50 -6.17
C ASP A 208 -0.44 -8.50 -5.39
N GLU A 209 0.02 -9.59 -6.02
CA GLU A 209 0.96 -10.54 -5.42
C GLU A 209 2.34 -9.92 -5.20
N VAL A 210 2.86 -9.14 -6.18
CA VAL A 210 4.11 -8.38 -6.03
C VAL A 210 3.97 -7.39 -4.87
N PHE A 211 2.85 -6.66 -4.83
CA PHE A 211 2.56 -5.71 -3.75
C PHE A 211 2.55 -6.38 -2.38
N ALA A 212 1.91 -7.54 -2.24
CA ALA A 212 1.87 -8.27 -0.98
C ALA A 212 3.28 -8.67 -0.49
N LEU A 213 4.15 -9.15 -1.38
CA LEU A 213 5.53 -9.52 -1.02
C LEU A 213 6.38 -8.32 -0.62
N ILE A 214 6.19 -7.17 -1.28
CA ILE A 214 6.87 -5.91 -0.95
C ILE A 214 6.39 -5.37 0.40
N ASP A 215 5.07 -5.39 0.63
CA ASP A 215 4.50 -4.94 1.89
C ASP A 215 4.95 -5.81 3.06
N GLU A 216 4.96 -7.14 2.88
CA GLU A 216 5.47 -8.08 3.89
C GLU A 216 6.92 -7.78 4.26
N PHE A 217 7.76 -7.41 3.30
CA PHE A 217 9.14 -6.99 3.57
C PHE A 217 9.19 -5.74 4.44
N TYR A 218 8.48 -4.67 4.04
CA TYR A 218 8.51 -3.40 4.79
C TYR A 218 7.74 -3.45 6.12
N SER A 219 6.85 -4.44 6.30
CA SER A 219 6.14 -4.70 7.55
C SER A 219 6.87 -5.73 8.43
N SER A 220 7.93 -6.37 7.92
CA SER A 220 8.70 -7.37 8.65
C SER A 220 9.40 -6.79 9.88
N TYR A 221 9.53 -7.62 10.92
CA TYR A 221 10.30 -7.26 12.11
C TYR A 221 11.76 -6.94 11.77
N ALA A 222 12.39 -7.70 10.87
CA ALA A 222 13.79 -7.49 10.50
C ALA A 222 14.03 -6.10 9.90
N TRP A 223 13.15 -5.67 8.99
CA TRP A 223 13.21 -4.31 8.45
C TRP A 223 12.96 -3.28 9.56
N ASN A 224 11.81 -3.36 10.24
CA ASN A 224 11.38 -2.33 11.19
C ASN A 224 12.34 -2.18 12.37
N ALA A 225 12.80 -3.29 12.97
CA ALA A 225 13.78 -3.25 14.03
C ALA A 225 15.08 -2.58 13.56
N SER A 226 15.55 -2.87 12.35
CA SER A 226 16.77 -2.25 11.81
C SER A 226 16.61 -0.78 11.40
N TYR A 227 15.40 -0.38 11.01
CA TYR A 227 15.14 0.96 10.49
C TYR A 227 14.96 1.97 11.63
N PHE A 228 14.29 1.56 12.72
CA PHE A 228 14.01 2.42 13.87
C PHE A 228 15.00 2.26 15.03
N GLU A 229 16.02 1.40 14.92
CA GLU A 229 17.05 1.25 15.96
C GLU A 229 17.92 2.52 16.07
N ALA A 230 18.04 3.04 17.29
CA ALA A 230 18.78 4.26 17.59
C ALA A 230 20.27 4.00 17.87
N ASP A 231 20.61 2.83 18.44
CA ASP A 231 22.00 2.45 18.69
C ASP A 231 22.71 2.07 17.38
N PRO A 232 23.76 2.80 16.95
CA PRO A 232 24.42 2.53 15.67
C PRO A 232 25.07 1.14 15.56
N ALA A 233 25.60 0.59 16.65
CA ALA A 233 26.25 -0.72 16.66
C ALA A 233 25.21 -1.84 16.52
N LYS A 234 24.11 -1.73 17.27
CA LYS A 234 22.98 -2.68 17.17
C LYS A 234 22.28 -2.57 15.82
N GLN A 235 22.10 -1.36 15.31
CA GLN A 235 21.54 -1.12 13.98
C GLN A 235 22.37 -1.82 12.90
N LYS A 236 23.70 -1.69 12.95
CA LYS A 236 24.62 -2.36 12.03
C LYS A 236 24.50 -3.89 12.10
N GLN A 237 24.34 -4.45 13.29
CA GLN A 237 24.11 -5.89 13.47
C GLN A 237 22.79 -6.34 12.84
N LEU A 238 21.70 -5.62 13.12
CA LEU A 238 20.37 -5.90 12.54
C LEU A 238 20.39 -5.82 11.01
N ARG A 239 21.05 -4.81 10.44
CA ARG A 239 21.19 -4.64 8.98
C ARG A 239 22.06 -5.72 8.35
N THR A 240 23.09 -6.20 9.05
CA THR A 240 23.87 -7.35 8.60
C THR A 240 23.00 -8.60 8.47
N ARG A 241 22.08 -8.82 9.43
CA ARG A 241 21.12 -9.92 9.37
C ARG A 241 20.09 -9.72 8.25
N LEU A 242 19.51 -8.53 8.14
CA LEU A 242 18.59 -8.14 7.06
C LEU A 242 19.19 -8.45 5.68
N ALA A 243 20.47 -8.10 5.47
CA ALA A 243 21.19 -8.31 4.21
C ALA A 243 21.51 -9.78 3.90
N LYS A 244 21.59 -10.66 4.92
CA LYS A 244 21.91 -12.08 4.75
C LYS A 244 20.67 -12.97 4.64
N GLU A 245 19.56 -12.55 5.24
CA GLU A 245 18.37 -13.39 5.41
C GLU A 245 17.14 -12.76 4.72
N THR A 246 16.52 -11.78 5.36
CA THR A 246 15.18 -11.31 4.97
C THR A 246 15.16 -10.67 3.58
N LEU A 247 16.10 -9.76 3.27
CA LEU A 247 16.13 -9.09 1.98
C LEU A 247 16.37 -10.05 0.80
N PRO A 248 17.45 -10.88 0.78
CA PRO A 248 17.65 -11.81 -0.33
C PRO A 248 16.53 -12.85 -0.44
N ASN A 249 15.89 -13.26 0.67
CA ASN A 249 14.73 -14.14 0.60
C ASN A 249 13.55 -13.49 -0.13
N THR A 250 13.16 -12.26 0.25
CA THR A 250 12.11 -11.49 -0.44
C THR A 250 12.43 -11.32 -1.92
N LEU A 251 13.66 -10.89 -2.25
CA LEU A 251 14.08 -10.71 -3.64
C LEU A 251 14.05 -12.03 -4.42
N SER A 252 14.40 -13.15 -3.78
CA SER A 252 14.32 -14.46 -4.43
C SER A 252 12.88 -14.87 -4.77
N PHE A 253 11.90 -14.52 -3.93
CA PHE A 253 10.49 -14.78 -4.21
C PHE A 253 10.03 -13.93 -5.40
N LEU A 254 10.33 -12.63 -5.38
CA LEU A 254 9.98 -11.71 -6.47
C LEU A 254 10.63 -12.12 -7.80
N GLU A 255 11.91 -12.46 -7.80
CA GLU A 255 12.65 -12.97 -8.98
C GLU A 255 11.98 -14.23 -9.54
N ARG A 256 11.69 -15.24 -8.69
CA ARG A 256 11.05 -16.49 -9.15
C ARG A 256 9.64 -16.28 -9.69
N ARG A 257 8.89 -15.32 -9.18
CA ARG A 257 7.53 -15.01 -9.65
C ARG A 257 7.59 -14.27 -10.99
N THR A 258 8.31 -13.16 -11.04
CA THR A 258 8.38 -12.31 -12.24
C THR A 258 9.00 -13.04 -13.43
N SER A 259 10.03 -13.88 -13.22
CA SER A 259 10.63 -14.71 -14.28
C SER A 259 9.67 -15.72 -14.91
N LYS A 260 8.55 -16.06 -14.26
CA LYS A 260 7.53 -16.97 -14.81
C LYS A 260 6.45 -16.25 -15.63
N TRP A 261 6.41 -14.92 -15.61
CA TRP A 261 5.29 -14.17 -16.16
C TRP A 261 5.64 -13.41 -17.42
N ASN A 262 6.79 -12.73 -17.44
CA ASN A 262 7.23 -11.93 -18.57
C ASN A 262 8.76 -11.78 -18.55
N GLU A 263 9.37 -11.56 -19.71
CA GLU A 263 10.83 -11.40 -19.85
C GLU A 263 11.32 -9.99 -19.53
N ARG A 264 10.55 -8.95 -19.90
CA ARG A 264 10.93 -7.54 -19.74
C ARG A 264 10.29 -6.88 -18.52
N HIS A 265 8.97 -6.89 -18.44
CA HIS A 265 8.21 -6.27 -17.36
C HIS A 265 7.98 -7.25 -16.20
N ALA A 266 7.54 -6.74 -15.06
CA ALA A 266 7.08 -7.54 -13.93
C ALA A 266 5.80 -8.29 -14.30
N VAL A 267 4.81 -7.59 -14.84
CA VAL A 267 3.50 -8.15 -15.21
C VAL A 267 3.06 -7.59 -16.57
N GLY A 268 2.42 -8.42 -17.39
CA GLY A 268 1.92 -7.99 -18.70
C GLY A 268 3.06 -7.70 -19.69
N ASN A 269 2.75 -6.94 -20.74
CA ASN A 269 3.69 -6.63 -21.83
C ASN A 269 4.08 -5.13 -21.89
N SER A 270 3.75 -4.37 -20.85
CA SER A 270 3.99 -2.94 -20.75
C SER A 270 4.36 -2.58 -19.32
N LEU A 271 4.82 -1.33 -19.10
CA LEU A 271 5.06 -0.80 -17.77
C LEU A 271 3.78 -0.89 -16.92
N THR A 272 3.91 -1.39 -15.70
CA THR A 272 2.84 -1.50 -14.71
C THR A 272 3.28 -0.95 -13.36
N VAL A 273 2.32 -0.78 -12.46
CA VAL A 273 2.61 -0.39 -11.07
C VAL A 273 3.49 -1.40 -10.31
N ALA A 274 3.49 -2.68 -10.70
CA ALA A 274 4.41 -3.68 -10.13
C ALA A 274 5.87 -3.37 -10.48
N ASP A 275 6.15 -2.88 -11.70
CA ASP A 275 7.50 -2.46 -12.10
C ASP A 275 7.97 -1.28 -11.25
N LEU A 276 7.11 -0.28 -11.04
CA LEU A 276 7.40 0.89 -10.22
C LEU A 276 7.69 0.51 -8.75
N ALA A 277 6.89 -0.39 -8.18
CA ALA A 277 7.08 -0.87 -6.82
C ALA A 277 8.39 -1.67 -6.65
N ILE A 278 8.70 -2.57 -7.59
CA ILE A 278 9.97 -3.32 -7.61
C ILE A 278 11.15 -2.37 -7.77
N SER A 279 11.04 -1.39 -8.67
CA SER A 279 12.09 -0.41 -8.92
C SER A 279 12.39 0.41 -7.66
N SER A 280 11.36 0.89 -6.95
CA SER A 280 11.55 1.62 -5.68
C SER A 280 12.17 0.76 -4.57
N LEU A 281 11.77 -0.51 -4.45
CA LEU A 281 12.39 -1.45 -3.52
C LEU A 281 13.89 -1.61 -3.84
N LEU A 282 14.23 -1.83 -5.10
CA LEU A 282 15.63 -1.97 -5.53
C LEU A 282 16.41 -0.68 -5.36
N TRP A 283 15.83 0.48 -5.68
CA TRP A 283 16.44 1.79 -5.48
C TRP A 283 16.85 2.00 -4.01
N THR A 284 15.98 1.63 -3.07
CA THR A 284 16.23 1.73 -1.62
C THR A 284 17.57 1.08 -1.26
N PHE A 285 17.87 -0.11 -1.79
CA PHE A 285 19.10 -0.85 -1.48
C PHE A 285 20.26 -0.56 -2.41
N ARG A 286 20.03 -0.22 -3.69
CA ARG A 286 21.07 0.14 -4.66
C ARG A 286 21.66 1.53 -4.41
N SER A 287 20.88 2.44 -3.82
CA SER A 287 21.33 3.81 -3.54
C SER A 287 22.46 3.91 -2.49
N GLY A 288 22.73 2.84 -1.75
CA GLY A 288 23.71 2.83 -0.65
C GLY A 288 23.27 3.60 0.61
N ARG A 289 22.04 4.14 0.63
CA ARG A 289 21.52 4.96 1.74
C ARG A 289 21.23 4.13 3.00
N ILE A 290 20.97 2.83 2.86
CA ILE A 290 20.79 1.92 3.98
C ILE A 290 22.17 1.43 4.46
N LEU A 291 22.87 2.28 5.22
CA LEU A 291 24.22 2.00 5.73
C LEU A 291 24.26 0.65 6.46
N GLY A 292 25.20 -0.23 6.09
CA GLY A 292 25.31 -1.58 6.67
C GLY A 292 24.54 -2.68 5.92
N VAL A 293 23.78 -2.34 4.88
CA VAL A 293 23.30 -3.28 3.86
C VAL A 293 24.16 -3.11 2.60
N PRO A 294 24.99 -4.09 2.21
CA PRO A 294 25.81 -3.98 1.00
C PRO A 294 24.95 -3.87 -0.25
N VAL A 295 25.25 -2.92 -1.14
CA VAL A 295 24.54 -2.77 -2.44
C VAL A 295 24.66 -4.03 -3.31
N SER A 296 25.69 -4.85 -3.09
CA SER A 296 25.89 -6.13 -3.79
C SER A 296 24.82 -7.18 -3.47
N VAL A 297 24.03 -7.00 -2.41
CA VAL A 297 22.95 -7.94 -2.03
C VAL A 297 21.93 -8.13 -3.15
N VAL A 298 21.70 -7.11 -4.00
CA VAL A 298 20.75 -7.20 -5.11
C VAL A 298 21.36 -7.79 -6.38
N ALA A 299 22.69 -7.89 -6.48
CA ALA A 299 23.39 -8.27 -7.70
C ALA A 299 23.00 -9.63 -8.30
N PRO A 300 22.61 -10.66 -7.51
CA PRO A 300 22.17 -11.95 -8.06
C PRO A 300 20.82 -11.92 -8.79
N PHE A 301 19.96 -10.93 -8.55
CA PHE A 301 18.57 -10.91 -9.01
C PHE A 301 18.44 -10.22 -10.37
N LYS A 302 18.87 -10.92 -11.43
CA LYS A 302 19.01 -10.34 -12.78
C LYS A 302 17.68 -9.93 -13.40
N LYS A 303 16.60 -10.69 -13.19
CA LYS A 303 15.27 -10.32 -13.67
C LYS A 303 14.77 -9.05 -13.00
N LEU A 304 14.93 -8.93 -11.68
CA LEU A 304 14.54 -7.71 -10.97
C LEU A 304 15.39 -6.50 -11.37
N LEU A 305 16.70 -6.68 -11.59
CA LEU A 305 17.56 -5.61 -12.08
C LEU A 305 17.15 -5.15 -13.49
N SER A 306 16.77 -6.07 -14.37
CA SER A 306 16.22 -5.73 -15.70
C SER A 306 14.93 -4.89 -15.59
N ILE A 307 14.02 -5.25 -14.67
CA ILE A 307 12.80 -4.44 -14.39
C ILE A 307 13.18 -3.04 -13.91
N TYR A 308 14.15 -2.94 -12.99
CA TYR A 308 14.65 -1.65 -12.50
C TYR A 308 15.18 -0.78 -13.65
N ASP A 309 15.99 -1.37 -14.53
CA ASP A 309 16.59 -0.65 -15.66
C ASP A 309 15.50 -0.17 -16.64
N VAL A 310 14.48 -1.00 -16.92
CA VAL A 310 13.31 -0.61 -17.73
C VAL A 310 12.59 0.62 -17.15
N VAL A 311 12.41 0.69 -15.83
CA VAL A 311 11.80 1.87 -15.18
C VAL A 311 12.74 3.07 -15.27
N ALA A 312 14.04 2.89 -14.99
CA ALA A 312 15.02 3.96 -15.01
C ALA A 312 15.21 4.58 -16.42
N GLU A 313 15.07 3.77 -17.47
CA GLU A 313 15.15 4.21 -18.88
C GLU A 313 13.87 4.91 -19.37
N HIS A 314 12.78 4.88 -18.61
CA HIS A 314 11.54 5.51 -19.04
C HIS A 314 11.71 7.04 -19.09
N PRO A 315 11.41 7.72 -20.22
CA PRO A 315 11.71 9.15 -20.39
C PRO A 315 11.13 10.04 -19.27
N LYS A 316 9.88 9.77 -18.87
CA LYS A 316 9.22 10.50 -17.76
C LYS A 316 9.90 10.31 -16.40
N VAL A 317 10.58 9.18 -16.18
CA VAL A 317 11.33 8.95 -14.93
C VAL A 317 12.61 9.80 -14.94
N GLY A 318 13.28 9.92 -16.09
CA GLY A 318 14.39 10.84 -16.29
C GLY A 318 14.00 12.30 -16.11
N GLU A 319 12.87 12.72 -16.70
CA GLU A 319 12.30 14.05 -16.51
C GLU A 319 12.03 14.33 -15.02
N TRP A 320 11.29 13.44 -14.35
CA TRP A 320 10.99 13.54 -12.91
C TRP A 320 12.26 13.64 -12.05
N GLY A 321 13.27 12.83 -12.34
CA GLY A 321 14.55 12.84 -11.60
C GLY A 321 15.38 14.11 -11.80
N SER A 322 15.13 14.88 -12.86
CA SER A 322 15.82 16.15 -13.14
C SER A 322 15.15 17.37 -12.48
N MET A 323 13.91 17.21 -12.00
CA MET A 323 13.17 18.28 -11.34
C MET A 323 13.79 18.59 -9.97
N LYS A 324 13.74 19.87 -9.59
CA LYS A 324 14.11 20.29 -8.24
C LYS A 324 12.93 20.00 -7.33
N HIS A 325 13.18 19.18 -6.32
CA HIS A 325 12.22 18.79 -5.31
C HIS A 325 12.72 19.05 -3.89
#